data_AF-A0A4V1TV20-F1
#
_entry.id   AF-A0A4V1TV20-F1
#
_cell.length_a   1.000
_cell.length_b   1.000
_cell.length_c   1.000
_cell.angle_alpha   90.00
_cell.angle_beta   90.00
_cell.angle_gamma   90.00
#
_symmetry.space_group_name_H-M   'P 1'
#
loop_
_entity.id
_entity.type
_entity.pdbx_description
1 polymer ?
#
loop_
_entity_poly.entity_id
_entity_poly.type
_entity_poly.pdbx_seq_one_letter_code
_entity_poly.pdbx_strand_id
1 'polypeptide(L)' 'MSLTIRPLTGDGSPPAEGEYAQACEVSGATRWLYLSGQIPVAPDGALADDFTGQCEQVWD' A
#
# COMPACT_ATOMS: atom_id res chain seq x y z
N MET A 1 -15.03 12.02 -20.11
CA MET A 1 -13.96 11.18 -19.53
C MET A 1 -14.62 9.96 -18.91
N SER A 2 -14.18 8.75 -19.28
CA SER A 2 -14.66 7.52 -18.61
C SER A 2 -13.95 7.36 -17.27
N LEU A 3 -14.67 6.86 -16.27
CA LEU A 3 -14.06 6.42 -15.01
C LEU A 3 -13.24 5.15 -15.28
N THR A 4 -12.03 5.06 -14.72
CA THR A 4 -11.21 3.85 -14.70
C THR A 4 -10.72 3.58 -13.29
N ILE A 5 -10.63 2.30 -12.92
CA ILE A 5 -10.04 1.84 -11.66
C ILE A 5 -8.93 0.86 -12.00
N ARG A 6 -7.71 1.14 -11.57
CA ARG A 6 -6.53 0.31 -11.83
C ARG A 6 -5.88 -0.10 -10.50
N PRO A 7 -5.80 -1.42 -10.20
CA PRO A 7 -5.05 -1.90 -9.05
C PRO A 7 -3.54 -1.71 -9.29
N LEU A 8 -2.83 -1.38 -8.21
CA LEU A 8 -1.39 -1.14 -8.20
C LEU A 8 -0.74 -1.95 -7.08
N THR A 9 0.49 -2.39 -7.36
CA THR A 9 1.41 -2.99 -6.39
C THR A 9 2.66 -2.11 -6.34
N GLY A 10 3.08 -1.69 -5.15
CA GLY A 10 4.28 -0.90 -4.93
C GLY A 10 5.54 -1.75 -5.00
N ASP A 11 6.61 -1.23 -5.58
CA ASP A 11 7.94 -1.79 -5.42
C ASP A 11 8.39 -1.66 -3.96
N GLY A 12 8.99 -2.72 -3.41
CA GLY A 12 9.42 -2.69 -2.00
C GLY A 12 8.29 -2.63 -0.99
N SER A 13 7.06 -2.94 -1.37
CA SER A 13 5.95 -3.13 -0.44
C SER A 13 5.79 -4.61 -0.07
N PRO A 14 5.29 -4.93 1.14
CA PRO A 14 4.98 -6.31 1.51
C PRO A 14 3.91 -6.89 0.59
N PRO A 15 3.98 -8.17 0.19
CA PRO A 15 2.98 -8.76 -0.67
C PRO A 15 1.58 -8.59 -0.09
N ALA A 16 0.60 -8.24 -0.94
CA ALA A 16 -0.79 -8.19 -0.51
C ALA A 16 -1.28 -9.60 -0.16
N GLU A 17 -1.67 -9.81 1.10
CA GLU A 17 -2.21 -11.09 1.57
C GLU A 17 -3.75 -11.12 1.50
N GLY A 18 -4.31 -11.73 0.46
CA GLY A 18 -5.75 -11.90 0.27
C GLY A 18 -6.33 -11.14 -0.92
N GLU A 19 -7.62 -10.80 -0.87
CA GLU A 19 -8.37 -10.22 -1.99
C GLU A 19 -8.43 -8.68 -1.92
N TYR A 20 -7.29 -8.01 -1.91
CA TYR A 20 -7.20 -6.55 -2.02
C TYR A 20 -5.94 -6.10 -2.77
N ALA A 21 -5.96 -4.87 -3.31
CA ALA A 21 -4.78 -4.23 -3.90
C ALA A 21 -4.13 -3.29 -2.89
N GLN A 22 -2.81 -3.13 -2.93
CA GLN A 22 -2.10 -2.20 -2.05
C GLN A 22 -2.52 -0.75 -2.30
N ALA A 23 -2.77 -0.41 -3.57
CA ALA A 23 -3.42 0.83 -3.93
C ALA A 23 -4.31 0.67 -5.17
N CYS A 24 -5.26 1.58 -5.33
CA CYS A 24 -6.09 1.72 -6.53
C CYS A 24 -5.98 3.14 -7.06
N GLU A 25 -5.55 3.28 -8.31
CA GLU A 25 -5.70 4.54 -9.04
C GLU A 25 -7.12 4.62 -9.60
N VAL A 26 -7.82 5.72 -9.29
CA VAL A 26 -9.12 6.05 -9.87
C VAL A 26 -8.96 7.31 -10.72
N SER A 27 -9.18 7.16 -12.02
CA SER A 27 -8.94 8.20 -13.02
C SER A 27 -10.22 8.54 -13.81
N GLY A 28 -10.33 9.78 -14.28
CA GLY A 28 -11.54 10.34 -14.88
C GLY A 28 -11.41 11.85 -15.01
N ALA A 29 -12.32 12.61 -14.38
CA ALA A 29 -12.19 14.08 -14.29
C ALA A 29 -11.00 14.51 -13.41
N THR A 30 -10.69 13.74 -12.37
CA THR A 30 -9.55 13.91 -11.47
C THR A 30 -8.87 12.56 -11.28
N ARG A 31 -7.56 12.57 -11.02
CA ARG A 31 -6.80 11.37 -10.65
C ARG A 31 -6.67 11.30 -9.13
N TRP A 32 -7.12 10.19 -8.55
CA TRP A 32 -7.02 9.87 -7.14
C TRP A 32 -6.26 8.58 -6.93
N LEU A 33 -5.52 8.50 -5.82
CA LEU A 33 -4.91 7.27 -5.34
C LEU A 33 -5.53 6.92 -3.98
N TYR A 34 -6.09 5.73 -3.89
CA TYR A 34 -6.58 5.17 -2.64
C TYR A 34 -5.57 4.13 -2.17
N LEU A 35 -5.01 4.33 -0.99
CA LEU A 35 -4.06 3.41 -0.37
C LEU A 35 -4.80 2.50 0.61
N SER A 36 -4.48 1.21 0.57
CA SER A 36 -4.83 0.29 1.64
C SER A 36 -4.01 0.64 2.89
N GLY A 37 -4.51 0.25 4.07
CA GLY A 37 -3.78 0.44 5.32
C GLY A 37 -2.46 -0.32 5.29
N GLN A 38 -1.35 0.38 5.54
CA GLN A 38 -0.04 -0.24 5.68
C GLN A 38 0.16 -0.69 7.14
N ILE A 39 0.78 -1.84 7.30
CA ILE A 39 1.17 -2.44 8.59
C ILE A 39 2.70 -2.47 8.66
N PRO A 40 3.31 -2.55 9.86
CA PRO A 40 4.76 -2.50 10.04
C PRO A 40 5.46 -3.81 9.65
N VAL A 41 5.18 -4.33 8.46
CA VAL A 41 5.84 -5.52 7.93
C VAL A 41 6.77 -5.05 6.83
N ALA A 42 8.04 -5.41 6.89
CA ALA A 42 9.00 -5.13 5.83
C ALA A 42 8.80 -6.09 4.64
N PRO A 43 9.37 -5.82 3.45
CA PRO A 43 9.20 -6.67 2.27
C PRO A 43 9.70 -8.11 2.44
N ASP A 44 10.65 -8.32 3.33
CA ASP A 44 11.18 -9.63 3.72
C ASP A 44 10.35 -10.32 4.83
N GLY A 45 9.27 -9.68 5.29
CA GLY A 45 8.40 -10.16 6.36
C GLY A 45 8.84 -9.78 7.77
N ALA A 46 9.94 -9.02 7.93
CA ALA A 46 10.42 -8.62 9.25
C ALA A 46 9.49 -7.58 9.92
N LEU A 47 9.45 -7.60 11.24
CA LEU A 47 8.73 -6.66 12.10
C LEU A 47 9.73 -6.06 13.10
N ALA A 48 9.76 -4.73 13.23
CA ALA A 48 10.61 -4.07 14.20
C ALA A 48 10.18 -4.41 15.65
N ASP A 49 11.15 -4.53 16.54
CA ASP A 49 10.92 -4.96 17.93
C ASP A 49 10.26 -3.89 18.81
N ASP A 50 10.33 -2.62 18.42
CA ASP A 50 9.79 -1.51 19.17
C ASP A 50 8.73 -0.71 18.39
N PHE A 51 7.92 0.05 19.13
CA PHE A 51 6.81 0.80 18.58
C PHE A 51 7.25 1.88 17.58
N THR A 52 8.36 2.55 17.85
CA THR A 52 8.87 3.62 16.98
C THR A 52 9.29 3.04 15.64
N GLY A 53 10.06 1.94 15.64
CA GLY A 53 10.49 1.24 14.44
C GLY A 53 9.32 0.68 13.65
N GLN A 54 8.26 0.21 14.32
CA GLN A 54 7.03 -0.18 13.62
C GLN A 54 6.34 1.02 12.96
N CYS A 55 6.27 2.17 13.63
CA CYS A 55 5.74 3.38 13.01
C CYS A 55 6.57 3.82 11.80
N GLU A 56 7.90 3.71 11.85
CA GLU A 56 8.79 4.00 10.73
C GLU A 56 8.55 3.02 9.57
N GLN A 57 8.47 1.71 9.84
CA GLN A 57 8.21 0.68 8.82
C GLN A 57 6.88 0.85 8.08
N VAL A 58 5.87 1.50 8.68
CA VAL A 58 4.61 1.81 7.99
C VAL A 58 4.79 2.89 6.90
N TRP A 59 5.81 3.73 7.02
CA TRP A 59 6.06 4.87 6.14
C TRP A 59 7.18 4.66 5.13
N ASP A 60 8.05 3.68 5.33
CA ASP A 60 9.10 3.27 4.39
C ASP A 60 8.51 2.69 3.08
#